data_AF-A0A1I1V0I0-F1
#
_entry.id   AF-A0A1I1V0I0-F1
#
_cell.length_a   1.000
_cell.length_b   1.000
_cell.length_c   1.000
_cell.angle_alpha   90.00
_cell.angle_beta   90.00
_cell.angle_gamma   90.00
#
_symmetry.space_group_name_H-M   'P 1'
#
loop_
_entity.id
_entity.type
_entity.pdbx_description
1 polymer ?
#
loop_
_entity_poly.entity_id
_entity_poly.type
_entity_poly.pdbx_seq_one_letter_code
_entity_poly.pdbx_strand_id
1 'polypeptide(L)'
;MKRLIVISALFLAGCDASGTGPLIATSPRAPVLLGQSANGGTVQQFKITRSNALGVTPVSHAAVVTRAREICPQGFTLLSREDDVTRRISGVIYTDVVVTMRCA
;
A
#
# COMPACT_ATOMS: atom_id res chain seq x y z
N MET A 1 20.84 13.99 51.04
CA MET A 1 20.32 12.94 50.14
C MET A 1 19.00 13.44 49.55
N LYS A 2 18.99 13.92 48.31
CA LYS A 2 17.83 14.58 47.69
C LYS A 2 17.37 13.74 46.49
N ARG A 3 16.20 13.12 46.62
CA ARG A 3 15.59 12.25 45.59
C ARG A 3 14.98 13.15 44.51
N LEU A 4 15.45 13.04 43.28
CA LEU A 4 14.78 13.63 42.11
C LEU A 4 14.03 12.50 41.39
N ILE A 5 12.70 12.57 41.41
CA ILE A 5 11.81 11.70 40.65
C ILE A 5 11.70 12.32 39.25
N VAL A 6 12.18 11.62 38.23
CA VAL A 6 11.97 12.00 36.83
C VAL A 6 10.82 11.16 36.29
N ILE A 7 9.65 11.78 36.19
CA ILE A 7 8.48 11.24 35.48
C ILE A 7 8.65 11.67 34.03
N SER A 8 9.17 10.80 33.18
CA SER A 8 9.23 11.05 31.74
C SER A 8 8.03 10.43 31.03
N ALA A 9 7.15 11.34 30.63
CA ALA A 9 6.03 11.28 29.69
C ALA A 9 5.79 9.97 28.92
N LEU A 10 4.56 9.46 29.12
CA LEU A 10 3.84 8.59 28.19
C LEU A 10 3.74 9.30 26.82
N PHE A 11 4.41 8.77 25.80
CA PHE A 11 4.13 9.14 24.41
C PHE A 11 2.80 8.49 24.00
N LEU A 12 1.74 9.30 23.97
CA LEU A 12 0.53 8.96 23.21
C LEU A 12 0.89 9.02 21.73
N ALA A 13 1.12 7.85 21.12
CA ALA A 13 1.08 7.71 19.67
C ALA A 13 -0.33 8.06 19.21
N GLY A 14 -0.43 9.17 18.46
CA GLY A 14 -1.69 9.71 17.97
C GLY A 14 -2.46 8.69 17.14
N CYS A 15 -3.73 8.50 17.51
CA CYS A 15 -4.75 8.07 16.56
C CYS A 15 -5.03 9.25 15.63
N ASP A 16 -4.46 9.25 14.42
CA ASP A 16 -4.89 10.13 13.34
C ASP A 16 -6.25 9.66 12.80
N ALA A 17 -7.30 10.14 13.45
CA ALA A 17 -8.66 10.16 12.92
C ALA A 17 -8.87 11.47 12.15
N SER A 18 -8.55 11.45 10.85
CA SER A 18 -8.98 12.45 9.86
C SER A 18 -9.39 11.67 8.60
N GLY A 19 -10.66 11.51 8.25
CA GLY A 19 -11.48 12.58 7.67
C GLY A 19 -11.62 12.36 6.14
N THR A 20 -12.66 11.63 5.74
CA THR A 20 -13.36 11.73 4.43
C THR A 20 -12.53 11.90 3.14
N GLY A 21 -11.55 11.02 2.90
CA GLY A 21 -11.01 10.73 1.56
C GLY A 21 -11.35 9.28 1.18
N PRO A 22 -11.39 8.90 -0.11
CA PRO A 22 -11.51 7.48 -0.48
C PRO A 22 -10.39 6.72 0.21
N LEU A 23 -10.74 5.81 1.12
CA LEU A 23 -9.80 5.05 1.92
C LEU A 23 -8.86 4.31 0.96
N ILE A 24 -7.64 4.84 0.82
CA ILE A 24 -6.55 4.15 0.13
C ILE A 24 -6.05 3.11 1.12
N ALA A 25 -6.79 2.01 1.27
CA ALA A 25 -6.25 0.84 1.91
C ALA A 25 -5.25 0.21 0.93
N THR A 26 -4.01 0.70 0.90
CA THR A 26 -2.92 -0.14 0.38
C THR A 26 -3.03 -1.46 1.12
N SER A 27 -3.31 -2.54 0.41
CA SER A 27 -3.53 -3.84 1.06
C SER A 27 -2.32 -4.10 1.96
N PRO A 28 -2.50 -4.35 3.27
CA PRO A 28 -1.40 -4.60 4.19
C PRO A 28 -0.68 -5.93 3.90
N ARG A 29 -1.11 -6.66 2.86
CA ARG A 29 -0.44 -7.88 2.40
C ARG A 29 0.98 -7.55 1.95
N ALA A 30 1.91 -8.36 2.45
CA ALA A 30 3.26 -8.40 1.95
C ALA A 30 3.25 -8.62 0.42
N PRO A 31 4.20 -8.01 -0.32
CA PRO A 31 4.39 -8.37 -1.71
C PRO A 31 4.71 -9.86 -1.83
N VAL A 32 4.20 -10.47 -2.89
CA VAL A 32 4.48 -11.85 -3.27
C VAL A 32 5.75 -11.86 -4.11
N LEU A 33 6.74 -12.64 -3.70
CA LEU A 33 7.93 -12.90 -4.53
C LEU A 33 7.55 -13.91 -5.61
N LEU A 34 7.63 -13.51 -6.88
CA LEU A 34 7.38 -14.39 -8.02
C LEU A 34 8.65 -15.11 -8.49
N GLY A 35 9.82 -14.55 -8.20
CA GLY A 35 11.11 -15.17 -8.52
C GLY A 35 12.18 -14.14 -8.85
N GLN A 36 13.17 -14.56 -9.64
CA GLN A 36 14.23 -13.69 -10.15
C GLN A 36 14.12 -13.56 -11.67
N SER A 37 14.35 -12.35 -12.16
CA SER A 37 14.52 -12.07 -13.58
C SER A 37 15.87 -12.61 -14.05
N ALA A 38 15.99 -12.94 -15.33
CA ALA A 38 17.26 -13.36 -15.95
C ALA A 38 18.43 -12.39 -15.72
N ASN A 39 18.14 -11.12 -15.44
CA ASN A 39 19.13 -10.07 -15.18
C ASN A 39 19.43 -9.89 -13.67
N GLY A 40 19.04 -10.81 -12.80
CA GLY A 40 19.33 -10.79 -11.35
C GLY A 40 18.38 -9.96 -10.48
N GLY A 41 17.46 -9.19 -11.07
CA GLY A 41 16.46 -8.43 -10.31
C GLY A 41 15.34 -9.31 -9.74
N THR A 42 14.88 -9.04 -8.52
CA THR A 42 13.75 -9.77 -7.93
C THR A 42 12.43 -9.31 -8.55
N VAL A 43 11.60 -10.27 -8.97
CA VAL A 43 10.25 -9.99 -9.49
C VAL A 43 9.26 -10.17 -8.35
N GLN A 44 8.52 -9.10 -8.06
CA GLN A 44 7.56 -9.04 -6.99
C GLN A 44 6.20 -8.60 -7.50
N GLN A 45 5.14 -9.06 -6.85
CA GLN A 45 3.78 -8.69 -7.14
C GLN A 45 3.09 -8.17 -5.87
N PHE A 46 2.32 -7.11 -6.00
CA PHE A 46 1.49 -6.62 -4.90
C PHE A 46 0.11 -6.24 -5.40
N LYS A 47 -0.83 -6.13 -4.47
CA LYS A 47 -2.21 -5.75 -4.74
C LYS A 47 -2.59 -4.49 -3.99
N ILE A 48 -3.23 -3.54 -4.66
CA ILE A 48 -3.87 -2.38 -4.04
C ILE A 48 -5.38 -2.59 -4.12
N THR A 49 -6.07 -2.48 -2.99
CA THR A 49 -7.53 -2.60 -2.94
C THR A 49 -8.11 -1.24 -2.55
N ARG A 50 -8.95 -0.65 -3.40
CA ARG A 50 -9.70 0.56 -3.07
C ARG A 50 -11.14 0.22 -2.80
N SER A 51 -11.77 0.93 -1.87
CA SER A 51 -13.22 0.91 -1.67
C SER A 51 -13.80 2.31 -1.84
N ASN A 52 -14.97 2.40 -2.48
CA ASN A 52 -15.69 3.65 -2.68
C ASN A 52 -17.19 3.39 -2.74
N ALA A 53 -17.97 4.17 -1.98
CA ALA A 53 -19.43 4.10 -1.97
C ALA A 53 -20.09 4.90 -3.12
N LEU A 54 -19.35 5.80 -3.76
CA LEU A 54 -19.84 6.76 -4.75
C LEU A 54 -19.57 6.33 -6.21
N GLY A 55 -18.82 5.25 -6.45
CA GLY A 55 -18.50 4.82 -7.82
C GLY A 55 -17.21 4.03 -7.91
N VAL A 56 -16.90 3.55 -9.12
CA VAL A 56 -15.58 2.98 -9.43
C VAL A 56 -14.59 4.13 -9.54
N THR A 57 -13.65 4.24 -8.61
CA THR A 57 -12.50 5.15 -8.74
C THR A 57 -11.26 4.33 -9.08
N PRO A 58 -10.62 4.54 -10.24
CA PRO A 58 -9.42 3.82 -10.61
C PRO A 58 -8.28 4.12 -9.62
N VAL A 59 -7.41 3.15 -9.39
CA VAL A 59 -6.19 3.38 -8.61
C VAL A 59 -5.30 4.34 -9.38
N SER A 60 -4.98 5.48 -8.77
CA SER A 60 -4.06 6.46 -9.36
C SER A 60 -2.67 5.84 -9.56
N HIS A 61 -2.00 6.21 -10.64
CA HIS A 61 -0.61 5.81 -10.87
C HIS A 61 0.31 6.20 -9.70
N ALA A 62 0.08 7.36 -9.07
CA ALA A 62 0.82 7.79 -7.88
C ALA A 62 0.77 6.77 -6.74
N ALA A 63 -0.40 6.21 -6.43
CA ALA A 63 -0.54 5.18 -5.39
C ALA A 63 0.24 3.89 -5.72
N VAL A 64 0.29 3.51 -7.00
CA VAL A 64 1.11 2.38 -7.47
C VAL A 64 2.60 2.67 -7.26
N VAL A 65 3.05 3.85 -7.65
CA VAL A 65 4.46 4.27 -7.50
C VAL A 65 4.87 4.34 -6.03
N THR A 66 4.03 4.93 -5.17
CA THR A 66 4.30 5.01 -3.73
C THR A 66 4.51 3.62 -3.15
N ARG A 67 3.57 2.69 -3.41
CA ARG A 67 3.69 1.32 -2.91
C ARG A 67 4.89 0.57 -3.50
N ALA A 68 5.18 0.77 -4.78
CA ALA A 68 6.34 0.15 -5.42
C ALA A 68 7.67 0.63 -4.81
N ARG A 69 7.78 1.92 -4.43
CA ARG A 69 8.96 2.47 -3.74
C ARG A 69 9.12 1.96 -2.32
N GLU A 70 8.03 1.74 -1.61
CA GLU A 70 8.08 1.11 -0.27
C GLU A 70 8.67 -0.30 -0.33
N ILE A 71 8.37 -1.05 -1.39
CA ILE A 71 8.83 -2.43 -1.58
C ILE A 71 10.25 -2.48 -2.18
N CYS A 72 10.53 -1.65 -3.18
CA CYS A 72 11.82 -1.57 -3.87
C CYS A 72 12.43 -0.15 -3.72
N PRO A 73 13.05 0.17 -2.56
CA PRO A 73 13.55 1.53 -2.30
C PRO A 73 14.73 1.93 -3.20
N GLN A 74 15.48 0.96 -3.72
CA GLN A 74 16.60 1.19 -4.64
C GLN A 74 16.16 1.49 -6.09
N GLY A 75 14.88 1.29 -6.40
CA GLY A 75 14.32 1.46 -7.73
C GLY A 75 13.51 0.25 -8.18
N PHE A 76 12.57 0.48 -9.09
CA PHE A 76 11.74 -0.57 -9.66
C PHE A 76 11.44 -0.32 -11.14
N THR A 77 11.15 -1.39 -11.86
CA THR A 77 10.57 -1.37 -13.20
C THR A 77 9.19 -2.01 -13.14
N LEU A 78 8.15 -1.30 -13.57
CA LEU A 78 6.82 -1.89 -13.72
C LEU A 78 6.84 -2.84 -14.91
N LEU A 79 6.44 -4.10 -14.69
CA LEU A 79 6.35 -5.12 -15.73
C LEU A 79 4.91 -5.25 -16.23
N SER A 80 3.96 -5.28 -15.30
CA SER A 80 2.54 -5.32 -15.63
C SER A 80 1.70 -4.61 -14.58
N ARG A 81 0.56 -4.11 -15.03
CA ARG A 81 -0.52 -3.60 -14.19
C ARG A 81 -1.80 -4.20 -14.72
N GLU A 82 -2.49 -4.91 -13.85
CA GLU A 82 -3.79 -5.51 -14.12
C GLU A 82 -4.79 -4.85 -13.18
N ASP A 83 -5.66 -4.02 -13.74
CA ASP A 83 -6.77 -3.44 -13.01
C ASP A 83 -7.91 -4.46 -13.06
N ASP A 84 -8.12 -5.19 -11.96
CA ASP A 84 -8.97 -6.37 -11.99
C ASP A 84 -9.93 -6.47 -10.81
N VAL A 85 -11.11 -7.02 -11.09
CA VAL A 85 -12.18 -7.27 -10.13
C VAL A 85 -12.73 -6.00 -9.46
N THR A 86 -13.75 -5.44 -10.11
CA THR A 86 -14.71 -4.59 -9.43
C THR A 86 -15.77 -5.46 -8.74
N ARG A 87 -15.81 -5.45 -7.41
CA ARG A 87 -16.84 -6.17 -6.62
C ARG A 87 -17.71 -5.19 -5.84
N ARG A 88 -19.01 -5.45 -5.77
CA ARG A 88 -19.96 -4.61 -5.02
C ARG A 88 -20.49 -5.37 -3.81
N ILE A 89 -20.25 -4.85 -2.62
CA ILE A 89 -20.72 -5.44 -1.35
C ILE A 89 -21.44 -4.35 -0.58
N SER A 90 -22.72 -4.54 -0.27
CA SER A 90 -23.54 -3.59 0.52
C SER A 90 -23.50 -2.15 -0.04
N GLY A 91 -23.53 -2.00 -1.36
CA GLY A 91 -23.46 -0.69 -2.02
C GLY A 91 -22.06 -0.11 -2.19
N VAL A 92 -21.04 -0.67 -1.52
CA VAL A 92 -19.64 -0.26 -1.64
C VAL A 92 -18.97 -1.01 -2.79
N ILE A 93 -18.29 -0.26 -3.65
CA ILE A 93 -17.53 -0.78 -4.78
C ILE A 93 -16.08 -0.96 -4.34
N TYR A 94 -15.52 -2.12 -4.60
CA TYR A 94 -14.10 -2.40 -4.37
C TYR A 94 -13.42 -2.65 -5.70
N THR A 95 -12.25 -2.06 -5.90
CA THR A 95 -11.41 -2.24 -7.09
C THR A 95 -10.05 -2.75 -6.64
N ASP A 96 -9.65 -3.90 -7.16
CA ASP A 96 -8.31 -4.44 -6.94
C ASP A 96 -7.41 -4.07 -8.12
N VAL A 97 -6.15 -3.76 -7.83
CA VAL A 97 -5.12 -3.54 -8.86
C VAL A 97 -3.93 -4.37 -8.50
N VAL A 98 -3.62 -5.34 -9.36
CA VAL A 98 -2.47 -6.22 -9.22
C VAL A 98 -1.34 -5.65 -10.05
N VAL A 99 -0.19 -5.44 -9.41
CA VAL A 99 0.98 -4.84 -10.04
C VAL A 99 2.12 -5.81 -9.92
N THR A 100 2.74 -6.13 -11.05
CA THR A 100 3.97 -6.92 -11.11
C THR A 100 5.12 -5.99 -11.47
N MET A 101 6.20 -6.08 -10.72
CA MET A 101 7.37 -5.23 -10.89
C MET A 101 8.65 -6.01 -10.66
N ARG A 102 9.76 -5.47 -11.15
CA ARG A 102 11.11 -5.92 -10.85
C ARG A 102 11.81 -4.88 -10.00
N CYS A 103 12.35 -5.26 -8.84
CA CYS A 103 13.27 -4.38 -8.10
C CYS A 103 14.62 -4.32 -8.81
N ALA A 104 15.24 -3.13 -8.77
CA ALA A 104 16.62 -2.91 -9.20
C ALA A 104 17.63 -3.61 -8.28
#